data_AF-A0A9E4G0K7-F1
#
_entry.id   AF-A0A9E4G0K7-F1
#
_cell.length_a   1.000
_cell.length_b   1.000
_cell.length_c   1.000
_cell.angle_alpha   90.00
_cell.angle_beta   90.00
_cell.angle_gamma   90.00
#
_symmetry.space_group_name_H-M   'P 1'
#
loop_
_entity.id
_entity.type
_entity.pdbx_description
1 polymer ?
#
loop_
_entity_poly.entity_id
_entity_poly.type
_entity_poly.pdbx_seq_one_letter_code
_entity_poly.pdbx_strand_id
1 'polypeptide(L)'
;MFGLLAENLDRYVKIFRQLIHPLGPPFSKPRFLLSDDELTPVNSPAIPPQELVDTFESFDSHPLSVHEAYYRSRDYVGQWWSGSKLASMIFAILNQQLEDEQVKYGPESERGKLGKAIVEAFAADVMAAGKPFIIVFLPHNKYFERQFYGKDIPYQYLLDYFSDTYHYMSLADYVDSEIKSLKNWGSTLHYGPELNSLVAELLSGEIAACIQSAACQLSRFDDLSAINIQAAAAGE
;
A
#
# COMPACT_ATOMS: atom_id res chain seq x y z
N MET A 1 -14.75 -3.93 5.49
CA MET A 1 -14.34 -3.35 4.20
C MET A 1 -12.87 -2.95 4.29
N PHE A 2 -12.09 -3.26 3.26
CA PHE A 2 -10.69 -2.88 3.15
C PHE A 2 -10.47 -2.13 1.84
N GLY A 3 -10.01 -0.88 1.94
CA GLY A 3 -9.66 -0.08 0.76
C GLY A 3 -8.25 -0.40 0.28
N LEU A 4 -8.12 -0.86 -0.96
CA LEU A 4 -6.84 -1.20 -1.58
C LEU A 4 -6.39 -0.06 -2.52
N LEU A 5 -5.27 0.56 -2.18
CA LEU A 5 -4.55 1.55 -2.97
C LEU A 5 -3.10 1.09 -3.18
N ALA A 6 -2.53 1.40 -4.34
CA ALA A 6 -1.09 1.20 -4.57
C ALA A 6 -0.23 1.88 -3.49
N GLU A 7 -0.69 3.05 -3.01
CA GLU A 7 -0.01 3.79 -1.96
C GLU A 7 0.01 3.02 -0.63
N ASN A 8 -0.96 2.12 -0.37
CA ASN A 8 -0.92 1.27 0.82
C ASN A 8 0.30 0.34 0.79
N LEU A 9 0.61 -0.25 -0.37
CA LEU A 9 1.77 -1.13 -0.55
C LEU A 9 3.08 -0.39 -0.28
N ASP A 10 3.21 0.83 -0.79
CA ASP A 10 4.35 1.69 -0.49
C ASP A 10 4.40 2.08 0.98
N ARG A 11 3.26 2.27 1.63
CA ARG A 11 3.20 2.55 3.06
C ARG A 11 3.64 1.35 3.90
N TYR A 12 3.44 0.11 3.47
CA TYR A 12 3.85 -1.06 4.26
C TYR A 12 5.36 -1.20 4.43
N VAL A 13 6.15 -0.63 3.51
CA VAL A 13 7.61 -0.74 3.55
C VAL A 13 8.34 0.50 4.10
N LYS A 14 7.60 1.40 4.75
CA LYS A 14 8.10 2.67 5.31
C LYS A 14 7.98 2.65 6.82
N ILE A 15 9.00 3.13 7.50
CA ILE A 15 8.98 3.41 8.94
C ILE A 15 8.98 4.92 9.18
N PHE A 16 9.82 5.65 8.44
CA PHE A 16 10.03 7.09 8.63
C PHE A 16 9.47 7.89 7.45
N ARG A 17 8.40 8.65 7.71
CA ARG A 17 7.75 9.44 6.65
C ARG A 17 8.62 10.61 6.16
N GLN A 18 9.53 11.09 7.01
CA GLN A 18 10.35 12.29 6.79
C GLN A 18 11.40 12.08 5.70
N LEU A 19 11.81 10.83 5.46
CA LEU A 19 12.77 10.50 4.41
C LEU A 19 12.22 10.77 3.00
N ILE A 20 10.89 10.79 2.85
CA ILE A 20 10.20 11.06 1.57
C ILE A 20 9.54 12.43 1.60
N HIS A 21 9.00 12.82 2.75
CA HIS A 21 8.32 14.09 2.96
C HIS A 21 8.98 14.80 4.15
N PRO A 22 10.10 15.50 3.95
CA PRO A 22 10.84 16.14 5.04
C PRO A 22 10.03 17.15 5.85
N LEU A 23 9.02 17.77 5.22
CA LEU A 23 8.09 18.70 5.85
C LEU A 23 6.82 18.03 6.40
N GLY A 24 6.75 16.70 6.35
CA GLY A 24 5.63 15.93 6.86
C GLY A 24 5.63 15.85 8.40
N PRO A 25 4.55 15.32 8.99
CA PRO A 25 4.47 15.14 10.44
C PRO A 25 5.66 14.31 10.97
N PRO A 26 6.34 14.70 12.07
CA PRO A 26 7.54 14.05 12.59
C PRO A 26 7.18 12.81 13.42
N PHE A 27 6.62 11.80 12.77
CA PHE A 27 6.31 10.50 13.39
C PHE A 27 7.01 9.37 12.64
N SER A 28 7.52 8.40 13.40
CA SER A 28 7.71 7.04 12.90
C SER A 28 6.39 6.29 13.03
N LYS A 29 6.27 5.15 12.35
CA LYS A 29 5.10 4.28 12.49
C LYS A 29 5.49 2.82 12.63
N PRO A 30 4.65 1.99 13.27
CA PRO A 30 4.82 0.56 13.23
C PRO A 30 4.76 0.06 11.80
N ARG A 31 5.47 -1.02 11.55
CA ARG A 31 5.52 -1.73 10.27
C ARG A 31 5.48 -3.24 10.55
N PHE A 32 4.96 -4.03 9.62
CA PHE A 32 5.11 -5.48 9.66
C PHE A 32 6.32 -5.92 8.83
N LEU A 33 7.01 -6.94 9.34
CA LEU A 33 7.93 -7.80 8.59
C LEU A 33 7.22 -9.12 8.30
N LEU A 34 7.57 -9.73 7.17
CA LEU A 34 7.09 -11.05 6.78
C LEU A 34 8.28 -12.03 6.78
N SER A 35 8.26 -13.02 7.66
CA SER A 35 9.22 -14.12 7.71
C SER A 35 8.46 -15.42 7.88
N ASP A 36 8.75 -16.44 7.07
CA ASP A 36 8.12 -17.77 7.18
C ASP A 36 6.57 -17.70 7.24
N ASP A 37 5.98 -16.85 6.41
CA ASP A 37 4.54 -16.56 6.34
C ASP A 37 3.92 -15.95 7.61
N GLU A 38 4.76 -15.48 8.54
CA GLU A 38 4.35 -14.81 9.78
C GLU A 38 4.57 -13.30 9.71
N LEU A 39 3.54 -12.54 10.12
CA LEU A 39 3.60 -11.09 10.24
C LEU A 39 4.08 -10.69 11.64
N THR A 40 5.30 -10.18 11.72
CA THR A 40 5.87 -9.66 12.98
C THR A 40 5.91 -8.14 12.97
N PRO A 41 5.33 -7.44 13.96
CA PRO A 41 5.44 -6.00 14.04
C PRO A 41 6.85 -5.56 14.44
N VAL A 42 7.34 -4.51 13.81
CA VAL A 42 8.56 -3.78 14.17
C VAL A 42 8.25 -2.30 14.36
N ASN A 43 9.07 -1.62 15.16
CA ASN A 43 8.80 -0.24 15.60
C ASN A 43 7.43 -0.14 16.31
N SER A 44 7.16 -1.08 17.22
CA SER A 44 5.94 -1.13 18.04
C SER A 44 6.34 -1.33 19.52
N PRO A 45 6.23 -0.30 20.39
CA PRO A 45 5.72 1.04 20.09
C PRO A 45 6.62 1.81 19.11
N ALA A 46 6.02 2.76 18.40
CA ALA A 46 6.75 3.60 17.45
C ALA A 46 7.71 4.54 18.20
N ILE A 47 8.91 4.76 17.64
CA ILE A 47 9.87 5.75 18.15
C ILE A 47 9.16 7.11 18.33
N PRO A 48 9.21 7.69 19.54
CA PRO A 48 8.53 8.93 19.83
C PRO A 48 9.21 10.11 19.10
N PRO A 49 8.47 11.20 18.77
CA PRO A 49 9.00 12.33 18.02
C PRO A 49 10.29 12.94 18.57
N GLN A 50 10.45 12.92 19.89
CA GLN A 50 11.60 13.50 20.60
C GLN A 50 12.92 12.76 20.31
N GLU A 51 12.85 11.46 19.97
CA GLU A 51 14.01 10.61 19.71
C GLU A 51 14.35 10.51 18.21
N LEU A 52 13.52 11.10 17.33
CA LEU A 52 13.71 10.98 15.88
C LEU A 52 14.97 11.67 15.38
N VAL A 53 15.39 12.78 16.00
CA VAL A 53 16.60 13.49 15.60
C VAL A 53 17.83 12.59 15.81
N ASP A 54 18.00 12.08 17.03
CA ASP A 54 19.10 11.18 17.39
C ASP A 54 19.06 9.89 16.55
N THR A 55 17.86 9.38 16.28
CA THR A 55 17.64 8.23 15.39
C THR A 55 18.13 8.52 13.97
N PHE A 56 17.85 9.72 13.43
CA PHE A 56 18.30 10.09 12.08
C PHE A 56 19.80 10.37 12.02
N GLU A 57 20.39 10.95 13.06
CA GLU A 57 21.84 11.18 13.14
C GLU A 57 22.63 9.87 13.13
N SER A 58 22.07 8.81 13.72
CA SER A 58 22.67 7.48 13.81
C SER A 58 21.98 6.44 12.91
N PHE A 59 21.26 6.89 11.88
CA PHE A 59 20.33 6.03 11.14
C PHE A 59 21.00 4.82 10.50
N ASP A 60 22.16 5.00 9.87
CA ASP A 60 22.89 3.90 9.23
C ASP A 60 23.15 2.71 10.17
N SER A 61 23.42 2.99 11.44
CA SER A 61 23.64 1.99 12.49
C SER A 61 22.39 1.56 13.24
N HIS A 62 21.26 2.25 13.02
CA HIS A 62 20.02 1.99 13.74
C HIS A 62 19.41 0.66 13.28
N PRO A 63 18.91 -0.21 14.19
CA PRO A 63 18.37 -1.53 13.80
C PRO A 63 17.24 -1.49 12.76
N LEU A 64 16.50 -0.39 12.69
CA LEU A 64 15.40 -0.20 11.73
C LEU A 64 15.86 0.20 10.31
N SER A 65 17.13 0.56 10.12
CA SER A 65 17.62 1.06 8.82
C SER A 65 17.53 0.02 7.71
N VAL A 66 17.77 -1.25 8.06
CA VAL A 66 17.65 -2.40 7.14
C VAL A 66 16.21 -2.65 6.69
N HIS A 67 15.22 -2.05 7.37
CA HIS A 67 13.80 -2.19 7.10
C HIS A 67 13.19 -0.91 6.50
N GLU A 68 14.00 0.08 6.08
CA GLU A 68 13.50 1.31 5.47
C GLU A 68 13.76 1.31 3.96
N ALA A 69 12.72 1.09 3.16
CA ALA A 69 12.86 0.97 1.71
C ALA A 69 13.19 2.31 1.02
N TYR A 70 13.02 3.44 1.70
CA TYR A 70 13.20 4.78 1.13
C TYR A 70 14.50 5.46 1.57
N TYR A 71 15.39 4.73 2.24
CA TYR A 71 16.71 5.20 2.59
C TYR A 71 17.78 4.37 1.88
N ARG A 72 18.73 5.07 1.25
CA ARG A 72 19.98 4.47 0.80
C ARG A 72 21.09 5.42 1.19
N SER A 73 22.00 4.98 2.06
CA SER A 73 23.09 5.81 2.59
C SER A 73 23.88 6.52 1.48
N ARG A 74 24.15 5.81 0.38
CA ARG A 74 24.86 6.33 -0.80
C ARG A 74 24.21 7.57 -1.43
N ASP A 75 22.91 7.75 -1.27
CA ASP A 75 22.17 8.88 -1.84
C ASP A 75 22.40 10.18 -1.03
N TYR A 76 22.93 10.06 0.20
CA TYR A 76 23.22 11.17 1.12
C TYR A 76 24.71 11.46 1.32
N VAL A 77 25.60 10.57 0.86
CA VAL A 77 27.05 10.82 0.89
C VAL A 77 27.41 11.83 -0.21
N GLY A 78 28.14 12.88 0.15
CA GLY A 78 28.61 13.89 -0.80
C GLY A 78 29.42 13.27 -1.93
N GLN A 79 28.91 13.37 -3.16
CA GLN A 79 29.59 12.92 -4.37
C GLN A 79 30.38 14.07 -4.98
N TRP A 80 31.50 13.81 -5.66
CA TRP A 80 32.31 14.88 -6.25
C TRP A 80 31.53 15.72 -7.28
N TRP A 81 30.50 15.14 -7.92
CA TRP A 81 29.62 15.86 -8.85
C TRP A 81 28.50 16.65 -8.17
N SER A 82 28.22 16.44 -6.88
CA SER A 82 27.07 17.07 -6.21
C SER A 82 27.21 18.59 -6.07
N GLY A 83 28.44 19.12 -6.16
CA GLY A 83 28.70 20.56 -6.19
C GLY A 83 28.21 21.27 -7.46
N SER A 84 27.92 20.53 -8.54
CA SER A 84 27.39 21.09 -9.79
C SER A 84 25.92 20.71 -9.98
N LYS A 85 25.03 21.71 -9.98
CA LYS A 85 23.58 21.49 -10.19
C LYS A 85 23.28 20.77 -11.51
N LEU A 86 24.00 21.12 -12.58
CA LEU A 86 23.82 20.49 -13.89
C LEU A 86 24.27 19.02 -13.87
N ALA A 87 25.43 18.73 -13.29
CA ALA A 87 25.90 17.36 -13.17
C ALA A 87 24.95 16.53 -12.31
N SER A 88 24.52 17.04 -11.15
CA SER A 88 23.51 16.40 -10.29
C SER A 88 22.21 16.12 -11.03
N MET A 89 21.72 17.05 -11.86
CA MET A 89 20.52 16.83 -12.66
C MET A 89 20.70 15.72 -13.70
N ILE A 90 21.82 15.73 -14.43
CA ILE A 90 22.13 14.68 -15.42
C ILE A 90 22.24 13.32 -14.73
N PHE A 91 22.99 13.23 -13.63
CA PHE A 91 23.09 12.00 -12.85
C PHE A 91 21.74 11.59 -12.27
N ALA A 92 20.90 12.52 -11.81
CA ALA A 92 19.56 12.20 -11.34
C ALA A 92 18.68 11.63 -12.47
N ILE A 93 18.80 12.12 -13.71
CA ILE A 93 18.08 11.58 -14.87
C ILE A 93 18.64 10.21 -15.27
N LEU A 94 19.96 10.04 -15.31
CA LEU A 94 20.61 8.78 -15.68
C LEU A 94 20.43 7.68 -14.62
N ASN A 95 20.46 8.07 -13.34
CA ASN A 95 20.18 7.22 -12.19
C ASN A 95 18.71 7.21 -11.80
N GLN A 96 17.84 7.87 -12.57
CA GLN A 96 16.42 7.61 -12.51
C GLN A 96 16.25 6.19 -13.04
N GLN A 97 16.58 5.22 -12.19
CA GLN A 97 16.04 3.89 -12.30
C GLN A 97 14.55 4.14 -12.26
N LEU A 98 13.92 4.09 -13.43
CA LEU A 98 12.55 3.66 -13.52
C LEU A 98 12.60 2.26 -12.90
N GLU A 99 12.53 2.19 -11.57
CA GLU A 99 12.24 0.95 -10.88
C GLU A 99 10.97 0.48 -11.55
N ASP A 100 11.13 -0.58 -12.34
CA ASP A 100 10.02 -1.16 -13.06
C ASP A 100 8.93 -1.39 -12.02
N GLU A 101 7.80 -0.72 -12.18
CA GLU A 101 6.73 -0.80 -11.20
C GLU A 101 6.30 -2.28 -11.03
N GLN A 102 6.45 -3.12 -12.07
CA GLN A 102 6.22 -4.56 -12.00
C GLN A 102 7.21 -5.26 -11.05
N VAL A 103 8.48 -4.86 -11.05
CA VAL A 103 9.47 -5.37 -10.07
C VAL A 103 9.16 -4.84 -8.67
N LYS A 104 8.76 -3.57 -8.57
CA LYS A 104 8.49 -2.91 -7.29
C LYS A 104 7.28 -3.48 -6.56
N TYR A 105 6.21 -3.82 -7.29
CA TYR A 105 4.96 -4.29 -6.70
C TYR A 105 4.62 -5.75 -7.02
N GLY A 106 5.41 -6.42 -7.86
CA GLY A 106 5.18 -7.79 -8.33
C GLY A 106 5.15 -8.85 -7.22
N PRO A 107 4.81 -10.11 -7.57
CA PRO A 107 4.56 -11.19 -6.59
C PRO A 107 5.77 -11.52 -5.73
N GLU A 108 6.97 -11.35 -6.28
CA GLU A 108 8.21 -11.59 -5.54
C GLU A 108 8.70 -10.40 -4.73
N SER A 109 8.10 -9.22 -4.94
CA SER A 109 8.47 -8.00 -4.24
C SER A 109 8.02 -8.03 -2.79
N GLU A 110 8.80 -7.40 -1.91
CA GLU A 110 8.43 -7.24 -0.50
C GLU A 110 7.08 -6.53 -0.34
N ARG A 111 6.82 -5.48 -1.13
CA ARG A 111 5.54 -4.74 -1.12
C ARG A 111 4.37 -5.63 -1.48
N GLY A 112 4.57 -6.48 -2.48
CA GLY A 112 3.60 -7.44 -2.95
C GLY A 112 3.25 -8.49 -1.91
N LYS A 113 4.27 -9.22 -1.44
CA LYS A 113 4.14 -10.27 -0.42
C LYS A 113 3.54 -9.73 0.87
N LEU A 114 4.04 -8.60 1.35
CA LEU A 114 3.57 -7.98 2.59
C LEU A 114 2.14 -7.45 2.44
N GLY A 115 1.81 -6.84 1.29
CA GLY A 115 0.46 -6.39 0.99
C GLY A 115 -0.55 -7.54 0.97
N LYS A 116 -0.20 -8.66 0.32
CA LYS A 116 -1.01 -9.89 0.32
C LYS A 116 -1.23 -10.40 1.74
N ALA A 117 -0.14 -10.64 2.48
CA ALA A 117 -0.21 -11.19 3.82
C ALA A 117 -1.02 -10.32 4.80
N ILE A 118 -0.88 -8.99 4.74
CA ILE A 118 -1.66 -8.06 5.58
C ILE A 118 -3.15 -8.15 5.27
N VAL A 119 -3.53 -8.22 3.99
CA VAL A 119 -4.93 -8.34 3.59
C VAL A 119 -5.51 -9.68 4.02
N GLU A 120 -4.77 -10.77 3.83
CA GLU A 120 -5.20 -12.12 4.25
C GLU A 120 -5.39 -12.19 5.78
N ALA A 121 -4.42 -11.68 6.55
CA ALA A 121 -4.47 -11.62 8.00
C ALA A 121 -5.69 -10.80 8.49
N PHE A 122 -5.91 -9.61 7.91
CA PHE A 122 -7.04 -8.78 8.27
C PHE A 122 -8.38 -9.40 7.85
N ALA A 123 -8.43 -10.07 6.70
CA ALA A 123 -9.61 -10.81 6.25
C ALA A 123 -9.95 -11.92 7.24
N ALA A 124 -8.96 -12.71 7.66
CA ALA A 124 -9.12 -13.79 8.62
C ALA A 124 -9.70 -13.26 9.94
N ASP A 125 -9.16 -12.17 10.49
CA ASP A 125 -9.66 -11.54 11.72
C ASP A 125 -11.12 -11.08 11.59
N VAL A 126 -11.47 -10.38 10.50
CA VAL A 126 -12.83 -9.89 10.25
C VAL A 126 -13.82 -11.04 10.12
N MET A 127 -13.44 -12.08 9.37
CA MET A 127 -14.28 -13.24 9.15
C MET A 127 -14.43 -14.06 10.43
N ALA A 128 -13.37 -14.29 11.20
CA ALA A 128 -13.44 -14.97 12.51
C ALA A 128 -14.40 -14.28 13.50
N ALA A 129 -14.55 -12.94 13.39
CA ALA A 129 -15.56 -12.18 14.12
C ALA A 129 -17.00 -12.30 13.57
N GLY A 130 -17.23 -13.20 12.61
CA GLY A 130 -18.52 -13.44 11.95
C GLY A 130 -18.97 -12.28 11.06
N LYS A 131 -18.05 -11.48 10.53
CA LYS A 131 -18.36 -10.33 9.67
C LYS A 131 -17.97 -10.60 8.21
N PRO A 132 -18.73 -10.07 7.24
CA PRO A 132 -18.32 -10.14 5.86
C PRO A 132 -17.08 -9.28 5.59
N PHE A 133 -16.18 -9.80 4.75
CA PHE A 133 -15.00 -9.09 4.31
C PHE A 133 -15.15 -8.70 2.83
N ILE A 134 -14.98 -7.42 2.55
CA ILE A 134 -15.10 -6.84 1.21
C ILE A 134 -13.84 -6.04 0.93
N ILE A 135 -13.18 -6.32 -0.19
CA ILE A 135 -12.07 -5.54 -0.72
C ILE A 135 -12.61 -4.55 -1.75
N VAL A 136 -12.22 -3.30 -1.61
CA VAL A 136 -12.58 -2.22 -2.53
C VAL A 136 -11.31 -1.66 -3.15
N PHE A 137 -11.13 -1.88 -4.45
CA PHE A 137 -10.04 -1.28 -5.20
C PHE A 137 -10.43 0.11 -5.72
N LEU A 138 -9.65 1.11 -5.29
CA LEU A 138 -9.85 2.52 -5.61
C LEU A 138 -8.66 3.02 -6.45
N PRO A 139 -8.65 2.87 -7.79
CA PRO A 139 -7.50 3.28 -8.60
C PRO A 139 -7.24 4.78 -8.50
N HIS A 140 -5.97 5.19 -8.41
CA HIS A 140 -5.58 6.58 -8.67
C HIS A 140 -5.87 6.97 -10.13
N ASN A 141 -5.95 8.27 -10.42
CA ASN A 141 -6.13 8.81 -11.79
C ASN A 141 -5.15 8.19 -12.80
N LYS A 142 -3.88 7.99 -12.42
CA LYS A 142 -2.88 7.35 -13.30
C LYS A 142 -3.21 5.89 -13.65
N TYR A 143 -3.92 5.17 -12.78
CA TYR A 143 -4.32 3.78 -13.02
C TYR A 143 -5.61 3.70 -13.82
N PHE A 144 -6.54 4.64 -13.62
CA PHE A 144 -7.64 4.84 -14.54
C PHE A 144 -7.13 5.07 -15.97
N GLU A 145 -6.20 6.01 -16.16
CA GLU A 145 -5.57 6.27 -17.46
C GLU A 145 -4.93 5.02 -18.06
N ARG A 146 -4.15 4.27 -17.27
CA ARG A 146 -3.53 3.04 -17.74
C ARG A 146 -4.57 2.06 -18.26
N GLN A 147 -5.62 1.80 -17.48
CA GLN A 147 -6.69 0.89 -17.89
C GLN A 147 -7.43 1.39 -19.13
N PHE A 148 -7.71 2.69 -19.22
CA PHE A 148 -8.31 3.30 -20.41
C PHE A 148 -7.50 3.08 -21.69
N TYR A 149 -6.17 3.11 -21.56
CA TYR A 149 -5.25 2.91 -22.69
C TYR A 149 -4.75 1.47 -22.81
N GLY A 150 -5.36 0.51 -22.10
CA GLY A 150 -4.97 -0.90 -22.15
C GLY A 150 -3.54 -1.17 -21.68
N LYS A 151 -3.04 -0.36 -20.75
CA LYS A 151 -1.73 -0.53 -20.11
C LYS A 151 -1.88 -1.31 -18.82
N ASP A 152 -0.92 -2.18 -18.56
CA ASP A 152 -0.90 -3.03 -17.37
C ASP A 152 -0.89 -2.22 -16.07
N ILE A 153 -1.54 -2.74 -15.02
CA ILE A 153 -1.41 -2.24 -13.66
C ILE A 153 -0.27 -3.02 -12.98
N PRO A 154 0.69 -2.37 -12.30
CA PRO A 154 1.91 -3.04 -11.81
C PRO A 154 1.69 -4.12 -10.74
N TYR A 155 0.53 -4.08 -10.09
CA TYR A 155 0.13 -5.02 -9.05
C TYR A 155 -1.14 -5.77 -9.46
N GLN A 156 -1.35 -5.96 -10.77
CA GLN A 156 -2.53 -6.65 -11.30
C GLN A 156 -2.67 -8.05 -10.68
N TYR A 157 -1.58 -8.80 -10.48
CA TYR A 157 -1.65 -10.12 -9.84
C TYR A 157 -2.25 -10.10 -8.42
N LEU A 158 -2.10 -9.02 -7.64
CA LEU A 158 -2.77 -8.89 -6.35
C LEU A 158 -4.26 -8.68 -6.55
N LEU A 159 -4.64 -7.84 -7.52
CA LEU A 159 -6.03 -7.58 -7.84
C LEU A 159 -6.73 -8.87 -8.28
N ASP A 160 -6.10 -9.63 -9.18
CA ASP A 160 -6.59 -10.92 -9.67
C ASP A 160 -6.72 -11.93 -8.51
N TYR A 161 -5.67 -12.04 -7.69
CA TYR A 161 -5.69 -12.90 -6.51
C TYR A 161 -6.86 -12.55 -5.56
N PHE A 162 -7.05 -11.26 -5.28
CA PHE A 162 -8.11 -10.80 -4.39
C PHE A 162 -9.50 -10.94 -5.00
N SER A 163 -9.66 -10.73 -6.31
CA SER A 163 -10.94 -10.95 -6.99
C SER A 163 -11.35 -12.41 -7.01
N ASP A 164 -10.38 -13.32 -7.11
CA ASP A 164 -10.64 -14.76 -7.11
C ASP A 164 -10.91 -15.31 -5.70
N THR A 165 -10.41 -14.63 -4.66
CA THR A 165 -10.42 -15.15 -3.28
C THR A 165 -11.52 -14.53 -2.41
N TYR A 166 -11.81 -13.23 -2.59
CA TYR A 166 -12.69 -12.47 -1.71
C TYR A 166 -13.85 -11.83 -2.46
N HIS A 167 -14.83 -11.33 -1.70
CA HIS A 167 -15.79 -10.39 -2.28
C HIS A 167 -15.05 -9.09 -2.63
N TYR A 168 -14.88 -8.86 -3.93
CA TYR A 168 -14.03 -7.83 -4.47
C TYR A 168 -14.84 -6.89 -5.35
N MET A 169 -14.66 -5.59 -5.12
CA MET A 169 -15.23 -4.54 -5.93
C MET A 169 -14.09 -3.70 -6.49
N SER A 170 -14.00 -3.64 -7.82
CA SER A 170 -13.10 -2.72 -8.51
C SER A 170 -13.92 -1.56 -9.04
N LEU A 171 -13.64 -0.35 -8.56
CA LEU A 171 -14.22 0.85 -9.16
C LEU A 171 -13.87 0.95 -10.66
N ALA A 172 -12.76 0.34 -11.04
CA ALA A 172 -12.27 0.23 -12.39
C ALA A 172 -13.20 -0.59 -13.31
N ASP A 173 -14.09 -1.42 -12.77
CA ASP A 173 -15.05 -2.21 -13.54
C ASP A 173 -16.31 -1.39 -13.87
N TYR A 174 -16.59 -0.37 -13.06
CA TYR A 174 -17.66 0.62 -13.28
C TYR A 174 -17.17 1.82 -14.09
N VAL A 175 -15.95 1.72 -14.63
CA VAL A 175 -15.37 2.69 -15.54
C VAL A 175 -16.00 2.55 -16.91
N ASP A 176 -17.18 3.12 -17.04
CA ASP A 176 -17.92 3.20 -18.28
C ASP A 176 -17.75 4.59 -18.93
N SER A 177 -18.64 4.91 -19.87
CA SER A 177 -18.69 6.25 -20.48
C SER A 177 -18.96 7.37 -19.47
N GLU A 178 -19.65 7.09 -18.36
CA GLU A 178 -19.98 8.07 -17.34
C GLU A 178 -18.72 8.53 -16.61
N ILE A 179 -17.89 7.60 -16.10
CA ILE A 179 -16.60 7.97 -15.46
C ILE A 179 -15.66 8.65 -16.46
N LYS A 180 -15.60 8.17 -17.71
CA LYS A 180 -14.83 8.82 -18.78
C LYS A 180 -15.28 10.25 -19.06
N SER A 181 -16.56 10.55 -18.88
CA SER A 181 -17.14 11.85 -19.18
C SER A 181 -16.96 12.89 -18.07
N LEU A 182 -16.57 12.45 -16.87
CA LEU A 182 -16.32 13.35 -15.75
C LEU A 182 -15.22 14.36 -16.12
N LYS A 183 -15.56 15.64 -16.05
CA LYS A 183 -14.65 16.74 -16.39
C LYS A 183 -13.47 16.84 -15.43
N ASN A 184 -13.64 16.32 -14.21
CA ASN A 184 -12.65 16.37 -13.16
C ASN A 184 -12.70 15.12 -12.29
N TRP A 185 -11.77 14.19 -12.51
CA TRP A 185 -11.61 13.04 -11.62
C TRP A 185 -11.05 13.41 -10.25
N GLY A 186 -10.53 14.62 -10.09
CA GLY A 186 -9.91 15.13 -8.87
C GLY A 186 -8.42 15.39 -9.04
N SER A 187 -7.72 15.48 -7.91
CA SER A 187 -6.27 15.60 -7.88
C SER A 187 -5.61 14.23 -8.04
N THR A 188 -4.28 14.20 -8.16
CA THR A 188 -3.50 12.95 -8.19
C THR A 188 -3.71 12.04 -6.97
N LEU A 189 -4.11 12.61 -5.82
CA LEU A 189 -4.23 11.89 -4.56
C LEU A 189 -5.67 11.69 -4.08
N HIS A 190 -6.62 12.47 -4.58
CA HIS A 190 -8.00 12.48 -4.09
C HIS A 190 -8.98 12.66 -5.23
N TYR A 191 -10.05 11.87 -5.21
CA TYR A 191 -11.16 12.04 -6.12
C TYR A 191 -11.87 13.38 -5.94
N GLY A 192 -12.38 13.90 -7.05
CA GLY A 192 -13.28 15.05 -7.04
C GLY A 192 -14.62 14.71 -6.37
N PRO A 193 -15.42 15.72 -5.99
CA PRO A 193 -16.72 15.49 -5.35
C PRO A 193 -17.67 14.59 -6.17
N GLU A 194 -17.70 14.76 -7.49
CA GLU A 194 -18.54 13.98 -8.42
C GLU A 194 -18.16 12.50 -8.38
N LEU A 195 -16.87 12.18 -8.56
CA LEU A 195 -16.38 10.81 -8.50
C LEU A 195 -16.54 10.20 -7.10
N ASN A 196 -16.31 10.96 -6.02
CA ASN A 196 -16.58 10.47 -4.66
C ASN A 196 -18.05 10.12 -4.43
N SER A 197 -18.98 10.92 -4.97
CA SER A 197 -20.41 10.64 -4.87
C SER A 197 -20.78 9.34 -5.57
N LEU A 198 -20.28 9.15 -6.79
CA LEU A 198 -20.47 7.91 -7.55
C LEU A 198 -19.89 6.69 -6.81
N VAL A 199 -18.67 6.81 -6.29
CA VAL A 199 -18.03 5.75 -5.49
C VAL A 199 -18.88 5.39 -4.28
N ALA A 200 -19.41 6.39 -3.56
CA ALA A 200 -20.26 6.16 -2.41
C ALA A 200 -21.57 5.45 -2.79
N GLU A 201 -22.19 5.85 -3.90
CA GLU A 201 -23.41 5.21 -4.42
C GLU A 201 -23.16 3.74 -4.77
N LEU A 202 -22.13 3.47 -5.59
CA LEU A 202 -21.76 2.10 -5.99
C LEU A 202 -21.43 1.23 -4.77
N LEU A 203 -20.64 1.76 -3.83
CA LEU A 203 -20.30 1.04 -2.60
C LEU A 203 -21.52 0.72 -1.74
N SER A 204 -22.47 1.66 -1.64
CA SER A 204 -23.69 1.42 -0.87
C SER A 204 -24.53 0.29 -1.47
N GLY A 205 -24.61 0.22 -2.81
CA GLY A 205 -25.28 -0.84 -3.54
C GLY A 205 -24.62 -2.20 -3.33
N GLU A 206 -23.30 -2.27 -3.49
CA GLU A 206 -22.55 -3.53 -3.30
C GLU A 206 -22.60 -4.03 -1.86
N ILE A 207 -22.48 -3.14 -0.87
CA ILE A 207 -22.62 -3.52 0.54
C ILE A 207 -24.03 -4.07 0.82
N ALA A 208 -25.07 -3.42 0.30
CA ALA A 208 -26.44 -3.90 0.46
C ALA A 208 -26.66 -5.27 -0.20
N ALA A 209 -26.12 -5.48 -1.41
CA ALA A 209 -26.17 -6.75 -2.12
C ALA A 209 -25.42 -7.85 -1.38
N CYS A 210 -24.20 -7.57 -0.89
CA CYS A 210 -23.40 -8.52 -0.11
C CYS A 210 -24.16 -8.96 1.13
N ILE A 211 -24.69 -8.02 1.93
CA ILE A 211 -25.46 -8.31 3.15
C ILE A 211 -26.68 -9.20 2.87
N GLN A 212 -27.34 -9.03 1.72
CA GLN A 212 -28.51 -9.82 1.35
C GLN A 212 -28.16 -11.21 0.80
N SER A 213 -26.93 -11.41 0.30
CA SER A 213 -26.51 -12.67 -0.30
C SER A 213 -25.94 -13.64 0.75
N ALA A 214 -26.35 -14.92 0.69
CA ALA A 214 -25.68 -15.99 1.45
C ALA A 214 -24.21 -16.18 1.03
N ALA A 215 -23.87 -15.78 -0.20
CA ALA A 215 -22.51 -15.85 -0.75
C ALA A 215 -21.50 -15.00 0.04
N CYS A 216 -21.94 -13.90 0.64
CA CYS A 216 -21.11 -13.02 1.47
C CYS A 216 -20.70 -13.65 2.82
N GLN A 217 -21.34 -14.75 3.23
CA GLN A 217 -21.03 -15.47 4.48
C GLN A 217 -20.13 -16.70 4.28
N LEU A 218 -19.87 -17.14 3.04
CA LEU A 218 -19.35 -18.49 2.75
C LEU A 218 -18.08 -18.54 1.89
N SER A 219 -17.36 -17.43 1.68
CA SER A 219 -16.07 -17.48 0.96
C SER A 219 -14.99 -18.15 1.83
N ARG A 220 -14.87 -19.47 1.68
CA ARG A 220 -13.77 -20.38 2.09
C ARG A 220 -13.09 -20.08 3.44
N PHE A 221 -13.70 -20.53 4.52
CA PHE A 221 -13.04 -20.59 5.83
C PHE A 221 -11.97 -21.69 5.94
N ASP A 222 -12.06 -22.75 5.15
CA ASP A 222 -11.29 -23.97 5.41
C ASP A 222 -9.79 -23.89 5.08
N ASP A 223 -9.32 -22.82 4.41
CA ASP A 223 -7.94 -22.74 3.88
C ASP A 223 -7.11 -21.56 4.46
N LEU A 224 -7.72 -20.66 5.25
CA LEU A 224 -7.05 -19.43 5.73
C LEU A 224 -6.45 -19.53 7.15
N SER A 225 -6.54 -20.68 7.81
CA SER A 225 -6.02 -20.86 9.18
C SER A 225 -4.49 -20.87 9.29
N ALA A 226 -3.75 -20.69 8.19
CA ALA A 226 -2.30 -20.83 8.15
C ALA A 226 -1.52 -19.56 8.56
N ILE A 227 -2.14 -18.37 8.53
CA ILE A 227 -1.44 -17.12 8.87
C ILE A 227 -1.62 -16.81 10.35
N ASN A 228 -0.55 -17.02 11.13
CA ASN A 228 -0.53 -16.73 12.55
C ASN A 228 -0.04 -15.29 12.76
N ILE A 229 -0.83 -14.45 13.43
CA ILE A 229 -0.38 -13.11 13.84
C ILE A 229 0.13 -13.22 15.28
N GLN A 230 1.45 -13.25 15.47
CA GLN A 230 2.00 -13.06 16.81
C GLN A 230 1.90 -11.58 17.20
N ALA A 231 0.96 -11.28 18.09
CA ALA A 231 1.05 -10.04 18.85
C ALA A 231 2.35 -10.08 19.66
N ALA A 232 3.28 -9.16 19.37
CA ALA A 232 4.43 -8.94 20.22
C ALA A 232 3.90 -8.64 21.63
N ALA A 233 4.03 -9.62 22.54
CA ALA A 233 3.71 -9.44 23.94
C ALA A 233 4.63 -8.32 24.42
N ALA A 234 4.06 -7.13 24.63
CA ALA A 234 4.76 -6.05 25.31
C ALA A 234 5.13 -6.58 26.69
N GLY A 235 6.41 -6.89 26.89
CA GLY A 235 6.92 -7.29 28.20
C GLY A 235 6.64 -6.18 29.20
N GLU A 236 5.91 -6.54 30.26
CA GLU A 236 5.80 -5.79 31.51
C GLU A 236 7.13 -5.77 32.28
#